data_AF-A0A838YZZ3-F1
#
_entry.id   AF-A0A838YZZ3-F1
#
_cell.length_a   1.000
_cell.length_b   1.000
_cell.length_c   1.000
_cell.angle_alpha   90.00
_cell.angle_beta   90.00
_cell.angle_gamma   90.00
#
_symmetry.space_group_name_H-M   'P 1'
#
loop_
_entity.id
_entity.type
_entity.pdbx_description
1 polymer ?
#
loop_
_entity_poly.entity_id
_entity_poly.type
_entity_poly.pdbx_seq_one_letter_code
_entity_poly.pdbx_strand_id
1 'polypeptide(L)' 'MASEKKPFVLRISPEVLKELEKWSAEEFRSLNGQIEFILTDALKKRKKSKKSEE' A
#
# COMPACT_ATOMS: atom_id res chain seq x y z
N MET A 1 -12.02 0.22 -18.80
CA MET A 1 -10.75 -0.42 -19.18
C MET A 1 -9.97 -0.64 -17.90
N ALA A 2 -9.66 -1.89 -17.55
CA ALA A 2 -8.93 -2.19 -16.33
C ALA A 2 -7.59 -1.44 -16.39
N SER A 3 -7.36 -0.53 -15.44
CA SER A 3 -6.08 0.18 -15.29
C SER A 3 -4.96 -0.85 -15.31
N GLU A 4 -4.11 -0.83 -16.33
CA GLU A 4 -2.94 -1.70 -16.44
C GLU A 4 -2.07 -1.51 -15.20
N LYS A 5 -2.10 -2.48 -14.28
CA LYS A 5 -1.19 -2.50 -13.13
C LYS A 5 0.14 -3.04 -13.61
N LYS A 6 1.17 -2.19 -13.63
CA LYS A 6 2.52 -2.60 -13.99
C LYS A 6 3.14 -3.34 -12.80
N PRO A 7 3.52 -4.62 -12.96
CA PRO A 7 4.23 -5.35 -11.90
C PRO A 7 5.60 -4.69 -11.66
N PHE A 8 5.99 -4.59 -10.39
CA PHE A 8 7.30 -4.10 -10.00
C PHE A 8 7.85 -4.95 -8.86
N VAL A 9 9.18 -5.07 -8.79
CA VAL A 9 9.84 -5.80 -7.70
C VAL A 9 10.03 -4.85 -6.53
N LEU A 10 9.43 -5.19 -5.39
CA LEU A 10 9.61 -4.47 -4.13
C LEU A 10 10.68 -5.16 -3.30
N ARG A 11 11.70 -4.40 -2.88
CA ARG A 11 12.65 -4.86 -1.86
C ARG A 11 12.12 -4.47 -0.49
N ILE A 12 11.89 -5.46 0.36
CA ILE A 12 11.32 -5.29 1.70
C ILE A 12 12.00 -6.29 2.65
N SER A 13 12.14 -5.94 3.93
CA SER A 13 12.66 -6.88 4.91
C SER A 13 11.65 -8.02 5.15
N PRO A 14 12.11 -9.24 5.45
CA PRO A 14 11.21 -10.37 5.71
C PRO A 14 10.27 -10.14 6.90
N GLU A 15 10.71 -9.38 7.89
CA GLU A 15 9.92 -9.05 9.09
C GLU A 15 8.71 -8.19 8.73
N VAL A 16 8.93 -7.12 7.95
CA VAL A 16 7.84 -6.25 7.49
C VAL A 16 6.89 -7.01 6.56
N LEU A 17 7.41 -7.90 5.72
CA LEU A 17 6.56 -8.74 4.86
C LEU A 17 5.61 -9.62 5.69
N LYS A 18 6.11 -10.26 6.74
CA LYS A 18 5.29 -11.09 7.65
C LYS A 18 4.21 -10.28 8.37
N GLU A 19 4.55 -9.07 8.81
CA GLU A 19 3.57 -8.18 9.45
C GLU A 19 2.48 -7.74 8.47
N LEU A 20 2.86 -7.42 7.22
CA LEU A 20 1.90 -7.08 6.16
C LEU A 20 1.00 -8.27 5.79
N GLU A 21 1.55 -9.48 5.73
CA GLU A 21 0.77 -10.70 5.49
C GLU A 21 -0.27 -10.91 6.60
N LYS A 22 0.15 -10.82 7.87
CA LYS A 22 -0.75 -10.95 9.01
C LYS A 22 -1.85 -9.89 8.98
N TRP A 23 -1.50 -8.62 8.76
CA TRP A 23 -2.47 -7.53 8.67
C TRP A 23 -3.44 -7.72 7.50
N SER A 24 -2.95 -8.19 6.34
CA SER A 24 -3.82 -8.50 5.20
C SER A 24 -4.82 -9.60 5.51
N ALA A 25 -4.41 -10.63 6.26
CA ALA A 25 -5.28 -11.72 6.68
C ALA A 25 -6.36 -11.26 7.67
N GLU A 26 -6.00 -10.41 8.63
CA GLU A 26 -6.93 -9.81 9.61
C GLU A 26 -8.02 -8.97 8.93
N GLU A 27 -7.70 -8.32 7.81
CA GLU A 27 -8.64 -7.49 7.05
C GLU A 27 -9.32 -8.23 5.89
N PHE A 28 -9.13 -9.56 5.78
CA PHE A 28 -9.65 -10.40 4.69
C PHE A 28 -9.26 -9.89 3.29
N ARG A 29 -8.04 -9.39 3.14
CA ARG A 29 -7.48 -8.90 1.86
C ARG A 29 -6.30 -9.74 1.42
N SER A 30 -6.02 -9.71 0.12
CA SER A 30 -4.74 -10.22 -0.39
C SER A 30 -3.60 -9.28 0.02
N LEU A 31 -2.40 -9.84 0.16
CA LEU A 31 -1.19 -9.05 0.44
C LEU A 31 -1.00 -7.91 -0.58
N ASN A 32 -1.18 -8.18 -1.87
CA ASN A 32 -1.09 -7.16 -2.92
C ASN A 32 -2.16 -6.07 -2.75
N GLY A 33 -3.40 -6.44 -2.42
CA GLY A 33 -4.48 -5.49 -2.15
C GLY A 33 -4.18 -4.62 -0.92
N GLN A 34 -3.57 -5.21 0.12
CA GLN A 34 -3.16 -4.49 1.32
C GLN A 34 -2.05 -3.48 1.01
N ILE A 35 -1.03 -3.89 0.26
CA ILE A 35 0.06 -3.00 -0.17
C ILE A 35 -0.51 -1.82 -0.99
N GLU A 36 -1.40 -2.09 -1.94
CA GLU A 36 -2.03 -1.05 -2.76
C GLU A 36 -2.85 -0.07 -1.92
N PHE A 37 -3.61 -0.57 -0.95
CA PHE A 37 -4.38 0.26 -0.02
C PHE A 37 -3.47 1.20 0.79
N ILE A 38 -2.42 0.66 1.41
CA ILE A 38 -1.47 1.43 2.23
C ILE A 38 -0.80 2.51 1.39
N LEU A 39 -0.29 2.16 0.20
CA LEU A 39 0.37 3.11 -0.69
C LEU A 39 -0.59 4.21 -1.16
N THR A 40 -1.83 3.85 -1.49
CA THR A 40 -2.86 4.81 -1.91
C THR A 40 -3.22 5.77 -0.78
N ASP A 41 -3.39 5.27 0.44
CA ASP A 41 -3.69 6.08 1.61
C ASP A 41 -2.53 7.01 1.97
N ALA A 42 -1.29 6.50 1.97
CA ALA A 42 -0.09 7.30 2.20
C ALA A 42 0.06 8.45 1.18
N LEU A 43 -0.19 8.18 -0.11
CA LEU A 43 -0.17 9.21 -1.15
C LEU A 43 -1.29 10.25 -0.96
N LYS A 44 -2.50 9.83 -0.56
CA LYS A 44 -3.60 10.75 -0.24
C LYS A 44 -3.25 11.65 0.94
N LYS A 45 -2.70 11.09 2.03
CA LYS A 45 -2.26 11.83 3.22
C LYS A 45 -1.14 12.83 2.89
N ARG A 46 -0.17 12.42 2.08
CA ARG A 46 0.92 13.31 1.59
C ARG A 46 0.39 14.46 0.72
N LYS A 47 -0.61 14.21 -0.14
CA LYS A 47 -1.22 15.27 -0.95
C LYS A 47 -2.04 16.24 -0.10
N LYS A 48 -2.77 15.74 0.91
CA LYS A 48 -3.53 16.59 1.83
C LYS A 48 -2.62 17.51 2.65
N SER A 49 -1.54 16.98 3.23
CA SER A 49 -0.56 17.77 3.99
C SER A 49 0.05 18.91 3.17
N LYS A 50 0.38 18.66 1.90
CA LYS A 50 0.89 19.71 0.99
C LYS A 50 -0.10 20.83 0.67
N LYS A 51 -1.41 20.55 0.70
CA LYS A 51 -2.45 21.56 0.40
C LYS A 51 -2.76 22.48 1.59
N SER A 52 -2.30 22.11 2.78
CA SER A 52 -2.45 22.89 4.01
C SER A 52 -1.25 23.82 4.29
N GLU A 53 -0.18 23.72 3.50
CA GLU A 53 1.02 24.57 3.60
C GLU A 53 1.09 25.64 2.48
N GLU A 54 0.03 25.77 1.67
CA GLU A 54 -0.14 26.75 0.58
C GLU A 54 -1.40 27.58 0.85
#